data_AF-A0A7R9XPY4-F1
#
_entry.id   AF-A0A7R9XPY4-F1
#
_cell.length_a   1.000
_cell.length_b   1.000
_cell.length_c   1.000
_cell.angle_alpha   90.00
_cell.angle_beta   90.00
_cell.angle_gamma   90.00
#
_symmetry.space_group_name_H-M   'P 1'
#
loop_
_entity.id
_entity.type
_entity.pdbx_description
1 polymer ?
#
loop_
_entity_poly.entity_id
_entity_poly.type
_entity_poly.pdbx_seq_one_letter_code
_entity_poly.pdbx_strand_id
1 'polypeptide(L)'
;APRVMTLEDAIARYEATKAAAIATARDAAVRVREEATRAQRVVMNAPAPALAARFARADGFVDRGAYPVFVERIAVGSVIFSQSYARDAWLHVKNNHLLVALFMAHPKHPFSRTERAVCLFCSLIMGFGLTCAFGLIADEPDKTVVSVIVGGFIQGVYDALLRMFAECICIQSCPRCVVNCFETCGRIGMVLQFLLGILVLCIGFVAFVTSESVRALGGVTWRFAMSKASSWVVASMIFVLLGHHLARRNQMRPAASRHTFSEKEAHERWNTPQEPWCCSCCLPSRAPSYFWNYYIGEDVSFEDLPMKPPKYAVKNFGCVCGQDEDDEDGVP
;
A
#
# COMPACT_ATOMS: atom_id res chain seq x y z
N ALA A 1 79.95 -5.22 1.48
CA ALA A 1 79.58 -6.14 0.39
C ALA A 1 78.07 -6.34 0.40
N PRO A 2 77.35 -6.20 -0.72
CA PRO A 2 75.92 -6.49 -0.75
C PRO A 2 75.72 -7.99 -0.48
N ARG A 3 74.86 -8.31 0.49
CA ARG A 3 74.54 -9.68 0.88
C ARG A 3 73.88 -10.35 -0.32
N VAL A 4 74.56 -11.35 -0.91
CA VAL A 4 74.00 -12.14 -2.01
C VAL A 4 72.78 -12.88 -1.47
N MET A 5 71.60 -12.55 -1.99
CA MET A 5 70.34 -13.19 -1.60
C MET A 5 70.43 -14.67 -1.97
N THR A 6 70.35 -15.55 -0.98
CA THR A 6 70.38 -17.00 -1.23
C THR A 6 69.04 -17.44 -1.81
N LEU A 7 69.02 -18.58 -2.50
CA LEU A 7 67.77 -19.18 -3.02
C LEU A 7 66.78 -19.46 -1.88
N GLU A 8 67.28 -19.84 -0.70
CA GLU A 8 66.50 -20.06 0.51
C GLU A 8 65.86 -18.76 1.02
N ASP A 9 66.60 -17.64 1.02
CA ASP A 9 66.07 -16.32 1.37
C ASP A 9 64.96 -15.88 0.40
N ALA A 10 65.08 -16.23 -0.89
CA ALA A 10 64.09 -15.92 -1.92
C ALA A 10 62.81 -16.75 -1.76
N ILE A 11 62.94 -18.04 -1.44
CA ILE A 11 61.80 -18.93 -1.15
C ILE A 11 61.06 -18.47 0.09
N ALA A 12 61.78 -18.17 1.18
CA ALA A 12 61.18 -17.69 2.43
C ALA A 12 60.40 -16.37 2.23
N ARG A 13 60.94 -15.43 1.42
CA ARG A 13 60.23 -14.20 1.04
C ARG A 13 58.98 -14.50 0.22
N TYR A 14 59.05 -15.40 -0.76
CA TYR A 14 57.89 -15.76 -1.58
C TYR A 14 56.77 -16.38 -0.72
N GLU A 15 57.10 -17.30 0.19
CA GLU A 15 56.14 -17.92 1.10
C GLU A 15 55.52 -16.90 2.08
N ALA A 16 56.32 -15.98 2.63
CA ALA A 16 55.83 -14.90 3.48
C ALA A 16 54.87 -13.95 2.71
N THR A 17 55.20 -13.61 1.46
CA THR A 17 54.36 -12.74 0.62
C THR A 17 53.05 -13.46 0.24
N LYS A 18 53.13 -14.76 -0.06
CA LYS A 18 51.95 -15.60 -0.32
C LYS A 18 51.06 -15.71 0.93
N ALA A 19 51.64 -15.92 2.11
CA ALA A 19 50.90 -15.97 3.37
C ALA A 19 50.22 -14.63 3.68
N ALA A 20 50.91 -13.51 3.47
CA ALA A 20 50.34 -12.17 3.61
C ALA A 20 49.18 -11.93 2.64
N ALA A 21 49.34 -12.30 1.36
CA ALA A 21 48.27 -12.19 0.37
C ALA A 21 47.04 -13.05 0.71
N ILE A 22 47.24 -14.26 1.23
CA ILE A 22 46.15 -15.13 1.70
C ILE A 22 45.46 -14.51 2.93
N ALA A 23 46.21 -13.93 3.86
CA ALA A 23 45.64 -13.25 5.02
C ALA A 23 44.80 -12.03 4.60
N THR A 24 45.31 -11.19 3.70
CA THR A 24 44.57 -10.04 3.16
C THR A 24 43.30 -10.48 2.43
N ALA A 25 43.36 -11.55 1.63
CA ALA A 25 42.18 -12.10 0.94
C ALA A 25 41.14 -12.64 1.92
N ARG A 26 41.56 -13.29 3.01
CA ARG A 26 40.64 -13.75 4.08
C ARG A 26 39.99 -12.58 4.81
N ASP A 27 40.75 -11.56 5.18
CA ASP A 27 40.22 -10.37 5.84
C ASP A 27 39.23 -9.62 4.95
N ALA A 28 39.53 -9.51 3.65
CA ALA A 28 38.59 -8.94 2.67
C ALA A 28 37.30 -9.77 2.60
N ALA A 29 37.38 -11.10 2.57
CA ALA A 29 36.21 -11.98 2.54
C ALA A 29 35.36 -11.86 3.82
N VAL A 30 35.98 -11.71 4.99
CA VAL A 30 35.26 -11.48 6.26
C VAL A 30 34.51 -10.15 6.23
N ARG A 31 35.17 -9.07 5.82
CA ARG A 31 34.53 -7.74 5.69
C ARG A 31 33.34 -7.76 4.73
N VAL A 32 33.49 -8.38 3.57
CA VAL A 32 32.39 -8.53 2.59
C VAL A 32 31.22 -9.31 3.21
N ARG A 33 31.48 -10.38 3.98
CA ARG A 33 30.43 -11.15 4.65
C ARG A 33 29.72 -10.35 5.75
N GLU A 34 30.46 -9.57 6.53
CA GLU A 34 29.90 -8.68 7.56
C GLU A 34 29.02 -7.59 6.94
N GLU A 35 29.49 -6.97 5.86
CA GLU A 35 28.73 -5.99 5.08
C GLU A 35 27.45 -6.60 4.51
N ALA A 36 27.53 -7.78 3.88
CA ALA A 36 26.36 -8.49 3.38
C ALA A 36 25.35 -8.83 4.50
N THR A 37 25.84 -9.27 5.67
CA THR A 37 24.99 -9.58 6.83
C THR A 37 24.34 -8.32 7.41
N ARG A 38 25.06 -7.19 7.40
CA ARG A 38 24.52 -5.89 7.81
C ARG A 38 23.43 -5.44 6.84
N ALA A 39 23.68 -5.51 5.54
CA ALA A 39 22.72 -5.09 4.53
C ALA A 39 21.45 -5.98 4.54
N GLN A 40 21.61 -7.29 4.73
CA GLN A 40 20.47 -8.20 4.92
C GLN A 40 19.64 -7.84 6.16
N ARG A 41 20.29 -7.47 7.27
CA ARG A 41 19.59 -7.01 8.49
C ARG A 41 18.81 -5.71 8.26
N VAL A 42 19.35 -4.76 7.49
CA VAL A 42 18.64 -3.53 7.13
C VAL A 42 17.35 -3.84 6.35
N VAL A 43 17.41 -4.73 5.37
CA VAL A 43 16.23 -5.13 4.58
C VAL A 43 15.20 -5.88 5.42
N MET A 44 15.63 -6.79 6.30
CA MET A 44 14.73 -7.52 7.20
C MET A 44 14.06 -6.62 8.24
N ASN A 45 14.77 -5.58 8.68
CA ASN A 45 14.29 -4.57 9.61
C ASN A 45 13.62 -3.38 8.91
N ALA A 46 13.38 -3.43 7.60
CA ALA A 46 12.58 -2.41 6.94
C ALA A 46 11.08 -2.60 7.29
N PRO A 47 10.26 -1.54 7.25
CA PRO A 47 8.81 -1.61 7.38
C PRO A 47 8.15 -2.60 6.41
N ALA A 48 8.61 -2.63 5.15
CA ALA A 48 8.12 -3.53 4.11
C ALA A 48 9.25 -4.47 3.62
N PRO A 49 9.67 -5.47 4.41
CA PRO A 49 10.89 -6.23 4.14
C PRO A 49 10.81 -7.03 2.84
N ALA A 50 9.63 -7.56 2.50
CA ALA A 50 9.42 -8.28 1.24
C ALA A 50 9.52 -7.38 0.01
N LEU A 51 9.08 -6.13 0.12
CA LEU A 51 9.11 -5.16 -0.97
C LEU A 51 10.49 -4.51 -1.10
N ALA A 52 11.13 -4.12 0.01
CA ALA A 52 12.51 -3.65 0.06
C ALA A 52 13.48 -4.68 -0.56
N ALA A 53 13.25 -5.96 -0.27
CA ALA A 53 13.95 -7.08 -0.86
C ALA A 53 13.88 -7.16 -2.40
N ARG A 54 12.77 -6.76 -3.02
CA ARG A 54 12.59 -6.78 -4.48
C ARG A 54 13.46 -5.73 -5.18
N PHE A 55 13.79 -4.65 -4.48
CA PHE A 55 14.57 -3.53 -4.99
C PHE A 55 15.98 -3.43 -4.35
N ALA A 56 16.38 -4.44 -3.58
CA ALA A 56 17.72 -4.52 -3.02
C ALA A 56 18.72 -4.94 -4.11
N ARG A 57 19.79 -4.17 -4.27
CA ARG A 57 20.93 -4.51 -5.13
C ARG A 57 21.80 -5.59 -4.46
N ALA A 58 22.80 -6.09 -5.19
CA ALA A 58 23.73 -7.11 -4.69
C ALA A 58 24.59 -6.65 -3.49
N ASP A 59 24.75 -5.33 -3.33
CA ASP A 59 25.37 -4.67 -2.18
C ASP A 59 24.42 -4.55 -0.97
N GLY A 60 23.15 -4.97 -1.12
CA GLY A 60 22.08 -4.92 -0.14
C GLY A 60 21.53 -3.52 0.14
N PHE A 61 21.90 -2.52 -0.65
CA PHE A 61 21.22 -1.22 -0.66
C PHE A 61 19.93 -1.30 -1.48
N VAL A 62 18.85 -0.73 -0.94
CA VAL A 62 17.57 -0.60 -1.65
C VAL A 62 17.68 0.55 -2.63
N ASP A 63 17.39 0.28 -3.91
CA ASP A 63 17.43 1.31 -4.93
C ASP A 63 16.27 2.31 -4.77
N ARG A 64 16.54 3.43 -4.10
CA ARG A 64 15.53 4.47 -3.82
C ARG A 64 15.07 5.23 -5.06
N GLY A 65 15.87 5.22 -6.14
CA GLY A 65 15.46 5.72 -7.45
C GLY A 65 14.35 4.86 -8.04
N ALA A 66 14.47 3.53 -7.98
CA ALA A 66 13.41 2.61 -8.40
C ALA A 66 12.22 2.61 -7.43
N TYR A 67 12.47 2.70 -6.13
CA TYR A 67 11.48 2.53 -5.07
C TYR A 67 11.60 3.61 -3.97
N PRO A 68 10.90 4.75 -4.12
CA PRO A 68 11.01 5.86 -3.17
C PRO A 68 10.28 5.56 -1.85
N VAL A 69 10.72 6.22 -0.78
CA VAL A 69 10.15 6.08 0.59
C VAL A 69 8.64 6.33 0.61
N PHE A 70 8.17 7.27 -0.22
CA PHE A 70 6.74 7.53 -0.42
C PHE A 70 5.94 6.27 -0.78
N VAL A 71 6.44 5.47 -1.73
CA VAL A 71 5.79 4.25 -2.19
C VAL A 71 5.84 3.18 -1.11
N GLU A 72 6.93 3.12 -0.34
CA GLU A 72 7.07 2.21 0.80
C GLU A 72 6.03 2.49 1.88
N ARG A 73 5.83 3.77 2.22
CA ARG A 73 4.81 4.19 3.18
C ARG A 73 3.41 3.79 2.73
N ILE A 74 3.09 3.99 1.45
CA ILE A 74 1.80 3.56 0.88
C ILE A 74 1.65 2.04 0.97
N ALA A 75 2.69 1.27 0.65
CA ALA A 75 2.64 -0.19 0.64
C ALA A 75 2.35 -0.78 2.02
N VAL A 76 2.83 -0.15 3.09
CA VAL A 76 2.56 -0.58 4.48
C VAL A 76 1.32 0.07 5.08
N GLY A 77 0.59 0.90 4.33
CA GLY A 77 -0.59 1.62 4.84
C GLY A 77 -0.25 2.76 5.81
N SER A 78 0.99 3.26 5.77
CA SER A 78 1.40 4.43 6.55
C SER A 78 0.82 5.70 5.92
N VAL A 79 0.22 6.54 6.76
CA VAL A 79 -0.24 7.87 6.36
C VAL A 79 0.97 8.78 6.18
N ILE A 80 0.91 9.59 5.13
CA ILE A 80 1.91 10.62 4.87
C ILE A 80 1.48 11.87 5.60
N PHE A 81 2.36 12.37 6.47
CA PHE A 81 2.07 13.49 7.35
C PHE A 81 2.69 14.77 6.80
N SER A 82 1.90 15.83 6.83
CA SER A 82 2.32 17.22 6.77
C SER A 82 1.53 18.00 7.82
N GLN A 83 1.88 19.28 8.00
CA GLN A 83 1.09 20.18 8.84
C GLN A 83 -0.34 20.39 8.33
N SER A 84 -0.61 20.08 7.05
CA SER A 84 -1.90 20.32 6.41
C SER A 84 -2.76 19.06 6.31
N TYR A 85 -3.75 18.92 7.20
CA TYR A 85 -4.70 17.81 7.18
C TYR A 85 -5.40 17.62 5.82
N ALA A 86 -5.90 18.71 5.23
CA ALA A 86 -6.65 18.65 3.98
C ALA A 86 -5.81 18.13 2.80
N ARG A 87 -4.52 18.52 2.74
CA ARG A 87 -3.63 18.07 1.67
C ARG A 87 -3.24 16.61 1.83
N ASP A 88 -3.03 16.16 3.06
CA ASP A 88 -2.73 14.75 3.36
C ASP A 88 -3.95 13.86 3.08
N ALA A 89 -5.14 14.32 3.44
CA ALA A 89 -6.40 13.64 3.13
C ALA A 89 -6.60 13.54 1.61
N TRP A 90 -6.36 14.62 0.86
CA TRP A 90 -6.44 14.60 -0.59
C TRP A 90 -5.42 13.64 -1.22
N LEU A 91 -4.18 13.64 -0.73
CA LEU A 91 -3.14 12.70 -1.15
C LEU A 91 -3.53 11.25 -0.85
N HIS A 92 -4.17 11.01 0.30
CA HIS A 92 -4.71 9.72 0.67
C HIS A 92 -5.84 9.32 -0.28
N VAL A 93 -6.77 10.23 -0.62
CA VAL A 93 -7.84 10.00 -1.61
C VAL A 93 -7.27 9.67 -2.99
N LYS A 94 -6.23 10.37 -3.46
CA LYS A 94 -5.61 10.10 -4.77
C LYS A 94 -5.10 8.67 -4.94
N ASN A 95 -4.57 8.05 -3.89
CA ASN A 95 -4.08 6.67 -3.93
C ASN A 95 -5.15 5.65 -3.45
N ASN A 96 -6.03 6.17 -2.60
CA ASN A 96 -7.20 5.68 -1.88
C ASN A 96 -8.42 5.22 -2.69
N HIS A 97 -8.88 6.13 -3.52
CA HIS A 97 -10.25 6.12 -3.98
C HIS A 97 -10.36 5.35 -5.28
N LEU A 98 -11.31 4.42 -5.39
CA LEU A 98 -11.41 3.46 -6.49
C LEU A 98 -11.31 4.13 -7.89
N LEU A 99 -12.07 5.21 -8.11
CA LEU A 99 -11.98 5.99 -9.35
C LEU A 99 -10.75 6.89 -9.44
N VAL A 100 -10.54 7.78 -8.46
CA VAL A 100 -9.48 8.79 -8.51
C VAL A 100 -8.11 8.13 -8.67
N ALA A 101 -7.89 7.00 -8.01
CA ALA A 101 -6.63 6.28 -8.04
C ALA A 101 -6.30 5.59 -9.36
N LEU A 102 -7.27 5.40 -10.26
CA LEU A 102 -6.96 4.96 -11.64
C LEU A 102 -6.14 6.00 -12.40
N PHE A 103 -6.44 7.26 -12.16
CA PHE A 103 -5.89 8.38 -12.91
C PHE A 103 -4.85 9.17 -12.14
N MET A 104 -4.89 9.16 -10.81
CA MET A 104 -4.09 10.06 -9.99
C MET A 104 -3.18 9.35 -8.99
N ALA A 105 -3.20 8.01 -8.91
CA ALA A 105 -2.27 7.30 -8.03
C ALA A 105 -0.83 7.41 -8.53
N HIS A 106 0.11 7.25 -7.60
CA HIS A 106 1.53 7.26 -7.89
C HIS A 106 1.89 6.24 -8.99
N PRO A 107 2.75 6.57 -9.97
CA PRO A 107 3.07 5.68 -11.09
C PRO A 107 3.69 4.35 -10.63
N LYS A 108 4.46 4.38 -9.54
CA LYS A 108 5.08 3.20 -8.90
C LYS A 108 4.25 2.65 -7.73
N HIS A 109 2.95 2.95 -7.68
CA HIS A 109 2.09 2.43 -6.63
C HIS A 109 2.13 0.88 -6.61
N PRO A 110 2.14 0.22 -5.44
CA PRO A 110 2.24 -1.25 -5.36
C PRO A 110 1.14 -1.97 -6.14
N PHE A 111 -0.06 -1.39 -6.10
CA PHE A 111 -1.21 -1.80 -6.89
C PHE A 111 -1.23 -1.10 -8.26
N SER A 112 -1.13 -1.89 -9.33
CA SER A 112 -1.00 -1.40 -10.70
C SER A 112 -2.30 -0.76 -11.21
N ARG A 113 -2.18 0.11 -12.22
CA ARG A 113 -3.36 0.72 -12.87
C ARG A 113 -4.29 -0.33 -13.50
N THR A 114 -3.71 -1.40 -14.06
CA THR A 114 -4.48 -2.49 -14.67
C THR A 114 -5.28 -3.24 -13.62
N GLU A 115 -4.69 -3.59 -12.48
CA GLU A 115 -5.42 -4.27 -11.41
C GLU A 115 -6.53 -3.39 -10.82
N ARG A 116 -6.28 -2.08 -10.67
CA ARG A 116 -7.32 -1.09 -10.31
C ARG A 116 -8.45 -1.07 -11.31
N ALA A 117 -8.14 -1.12 -12.61
CA ALA A 117 -9.14 -1.10 -13.67
C ALA A 117 -9.99 -2.38 -13.64
N VAL A 118 -9.37 -3.53 -13.38
CA VAL A 118 -10.07 -4.80 -13.16
C VAL A 118 -10.97 -4.71 -11.93
N CYS A 119 -10.52 -4.15 -10.80
CA CYS A 119 -11.37 -3.92 -9.63
C CYS A 119 -12.59 -3.04 -9.98
N LEU A 120 -12.38 -1.93 -10.68
CA LEU A 120 -13.46 -1.07 -11.12
C LEU A 120 -14.45 -1.83 -12.01
N PHE A 121 -13.94 -2.63 -12.96
CA PHE A 121 -14.78 -3.41 -13.86
C PHE A 121 -15.61 -4.46 -13.11
N CYS A 122 -15.02 -5.19 -12.17
CA CYS A 122 -15.73 -6.13 -11.30
C CYS A 122 -16.82 -5.43 -10.49
N SER A 123 -16.52 -4.24 -9.94
CA SER A 123 -17.49 -3.41 -9.23
C SER A 123 -18.66 -3.02 -10.15
N LEU A 124 -18.39 -2.58 -11.38
CA LEU A 124 -19.41 -2.18 -12.34
C LEU A 124 -20.35 -3.34 -12.72
N ILE A 125 -19.78 -4.50 -13.07
CA ILE A 125 -20.55 -5.70 -13.42
C ILE A 125 -21.47 -6.11 -12.27
N MET A 126 -20.92 -6.23 -11.07
CA MET A 126 -21.68 -6.62 -9.89
C MET A 126 -22.81 -5.63 -9.60
N GLY A 127 -22.49 -4.33 -9.65
CA GLY A 127 -23.49 -3.29 -9.37
C GLY A 127 -24.60 -3.23 -10.41
N PHE A 128 -24.30 -3.49 -11.69
CA PHE A 128 -25.32 -3.53 -12.73
C PHE A 128 -26.22 -4.75 -12.55
N GLY A 129 -25.64 -5.92 -12.29
CA GLY A 129 -26.40 -7.13 -11.99
C GLY A 129 -27.33 -6.98 -10.78
N LEU A 130 -26.83 -6.38 -9.70
CA LEU A 130 -27.64 -6.06 -8.52
C LEU A 130 -28.76 -5.06 -8.86
N THR A 131 -28.50 -4.03 -9.66
CA THR A 131 -29.51 -3.05 -10.04
C THR A 131 -30.64 -3.70 -10.87
N CYS A 132 -30.28 -4.58 -11.81
CA CYS A 132 -31.27 -5.35 -12.56
C CYS A 132 -32.09 -6.26 -11.65
N ALA A 133 -31.46 -6.93 -10.68
CA ALA A 133 -32.14 -7.79 -9.72
C ALA A 133 -33.08 -7.00 -8.77
N PHE A 134 -32.65 -5.85 -8.27
CA PHE A 134 -33.48 -5.00 -7.40
C PHE A 134 -34.61 -4.32 -8.16
N GLY A 135 -34.47 -4.08 -9.46
CA GLY A 135 -35.54 -3.58 -10.32
C GLY A 135 -36.79 -4.47 -10.31
N LEU A 136 -36.64 -5.75 -9.98
CA LEU A 136 -37.75 -6.72 -9.85
C LEU A 136 -38.48 -6.62 -8.51
N ILE A 137 -37.82 -6.06 -7.49
CA ILE A 137 -38.31 -6.04 -6.10
C ILE A 137 -39.02 -4.72 -5.80
N ALA A 138 -38.70 -3.66 -6.55
CA ALA A 138 -39.22 -2.32 -6.34
C ALA A 138 -40.29 -1.96 -7.38
N ASP A 139 -41.50 -2.51 -7.23
CA ASP A 139 -42.67 -2.13 -8.04
C ASP A 139 -43.20 -0.71 -7.73
N GLU A 140 -42.68 -0.03 -6.69
CA GLU A 140 -43.14 1.29 -6.27
C GLU A 140 -42.05 2.38 -6.36
N PRO A 141 -42.42 3.61 -6.77
CA PRO A 141 -41.48 4.74 -6.91
C PRO A 141 -40.83 5.15 -5.59
N ASP A 142 -41.55 5.11 -4.46
CA ASP A 142 -41.00 5.46 -3.14
C ASP A 142 -39.95 4.45 -2.66
N LYS A 143 -40.08 3.18 -3.08
CA LYS A 143 -39.10 2.12 -2.80
C LYS A 143 -37.84 2.25 -3.67
N THR A 144 -37.89 3.04 -4.75
CA THR A 144 -36.75 3.23 -5.67
C THR A 144 -35.63 4.03 -5.00
N VAL A 145 -35.94 5.11 -4.29
CA VAL A 145 -34.91 5.93 -3.62
C VAL A 145 -34.23 5.14 -2.51
N VAL A 146 -35.00 4.42 -1.70
CA VAL A 146 -34.48 3.54 -0.65
C VAL A 146 -33.61 2.44 -1.24
N SER A 147 -34.05 1.80 -2.32
CA SER A 147 -33.27 0.79 -3.05
C SER A 147 -31.93 1.33 -3.57
N VAL A 148 -31.92 2.55 -4.13
CA VAL A 148 -30.69 3.19 -4.62
C VAL A 148 -29.71 3.47 -3.48
N ILE A 149 -30.19 3.93 -2.33
CA ILE A 149 -29.35 4.22 -1.15
C ILE A 149 -28.80 2.91 -0.55
N VAL A 150 -29.66 1.92 -0.31
CA VAL A 150 -29.26 0.62 0.26
C VAL A 150 -28.32 -0.11 -0.69
N GLY A 151 -28.65 -0.15 -1.98
CA GLY A 151 -27.79 -0.73 -3.02
C GLY A 151 -26.44 -0.01 -3.13
N GLY A 152 -26.43 1.33 -3.06
CA GLY A 152 -25.21 2.12 -3.07
C GLY A 152 -24.31 1.87 -1.85
N PHE A 153 -24.91 1.66 -0.67
CA PHE A 153 -24.19 1.31 0.55
C PHE A 153 -23.60 -0.10 0.49
N ILE A 154 -24.42 -1.11 0.13
CA ILE A 154 -23.96 -2.50 -0.05
C ILE A 154 -22.82 -2.55 -1.07
N GLN A 155 -22.96 -1.83 -2.17
CA GLN A 155 -21.93 -1.72 -3.20
C GLN A 155 -20.67 -1.02 -2.66
N GLY A 156 -20.82 0.01 -1.83
CA GLY A 156 -19.68 0.69 -1.20
C GLY A 156 -18.89 -0.23 -0.27
N VAL A 157 -19.59 -1.05 0.53
CA VAL A 157 -18.97 -2.08 1.38
C VAL A 157 -18.27 -3.13 0.52
N TYR A 158 -18.92 -3.60 -0.54
CA TYR A 158 -18.35 -4.54 -1.48
C TYR A 158 -17.07 -3.99 -2.13
N ASP A 159 -17.07 -2.74 -2.59
CA ASP A 159 -15.91 -2.09 -3.21
C ASP A 159 -14.76 -1.94 -2.20
N ALA A 160 -15.06 -1.66 -0.93
CA ALA A 160 -14.07 -1.61 0.14
C ALA A 160 -13.44 -2.99 0.41
N LEU A 161 -14.24 -4.05 0.44
CA LEU A 161 -13.76 -5.43 0.61
C LEU A 161 -12.96 -5.91 -0.61
N LEU A 162 -13.45 -5.65 -1.82
CA LEU A 162 -12.76 -5.94 -3.07
C LEU A 162 -11.35 -5.34 -3.06
N ARG A 163 -11.25 -4.10 -2.61
CA ARG A 163 -9.98 -3.39 -2.49
C ARG A 163 -9.09 -3.97 -1.40
N MET A 164 -9.64 -4.36 -0.25
CA MET A 164 -8.88 -5.04 0.80
C MET A 164 -8.24 -6.35 0.28
N PHE A 165 -8.98 -7.14 -0.50
CA PHE A 165 -8.45 -8.36 -1.13
C PHE A 165 -7.42 -8.08 -2.21
N ALA A 166 -7.53 -6.96 -2.92
CA ALA A 166 -6.62 -6.60 -4.00
C ALA A 166 -5.31 -5.97 -3.49
N GLU A 167 -5.37 -5.16 -2.42
CA GLU A 167 -4.22 -4.39 -1.95
C GLU A 167 -3.39 -5.11 -0.88
N CYS A 168 -3.95 -6.10 -0.18
CA CYS A 168 -3.24 -6.94 0.81
C CYS A 168 -2.26 -6.15 1.70
N ILE A 169 -2.61 -4.93 2.10
CA ILE A 169 -1.69 -3.96 2.73
C ILE A 169 -1.08 -4.52 4.02
N CYS A 170 -1.87 -5.28 4.78
CA CYS A 170 -1.43 -5.92 6.02
C CYS A 170 -0.29 -6.92 5.84
N ILE A 171 -0.07 -7.40 4.61
CA ILE A 171 0.85 -8.50 4.32
C ILE A 171 2.20 -8.02 3.79
N GLN A 172 2.35 -6.78 3.29
CA GLN A 172 3.65 -6.30 2.79
C GLN A 172 4.73 -6.23 3.89
N SER A 173 4.30 -6.20 5.15
CA SER A 173 5.15 -6.31 6.34
C SER A 173 5.54 -7.77 6.69
N CYS A 174 4.98 -8.78 6.01
CA CYS A 174 5.14 -10.21 6.28
C CYS A 174 6.35 -10.85 5.56
N PRO A 175 6.79 -12.06 5.99
CA PRO A 175 7.83 -12.80 5.30
C PRO A 175 7.41 -13.15 3.87
N ARG A 176 8.38 -13.30 2.96
CA ARG A 176 8.14 -13.50 1.51
C ARG A 176 7.19 -14.67 1.20
N CYS A 177 7.26 -15.77 1.96
CA CYS A 177 6.38 -16.94 1.75
C CYS A 177 4.91 -16.61 2.02
N VAL A 178 4.62 -15.85 3.07
CA VAL A 178 3.28 -15.40 3.44
C VAL A 178 2.76 -14.41 2.41
N VAL A 179 3.61 -13.45 2.02
CA VAL A 179 3.28 -12.47 0.96
C VAL A 179 2.85 -13.18 -0.31
N ASN A 180 3.64 -14.14 -0.79
CA ASN A 180 3.31 -14.86 -2.02
C ASN A 180 2.01 -15.67 -1.89
N CYS A 181 1.76 -16.30 -0.75
CA CYS A 181 0.53 -17.07 -0.50
C CYS A 181 -0.71 -16.16 -0.55
N PHE A 182 -0.67 -15.04 0.17
CA PHE A 182 -1.80 -14.12 0.21
C PHE A 182 -1.97 -13.29 -1.07
N GLU A 183 -0.89 -12.89 -1.75
CA GLU A 183 -0.98 -12.29 -3.09
C GLU A 183 -1.66 -13.27 -4.06
N THR A 184 -1.35 -14.57 -3.95
CA THR A 184 -2.02 -15.62 -4.75
C THR A 184 -3.49 -15.78 -4.34
N CYS A 185 -3.80 -15.81 -3.04
CA CYS A 185 -5.16 -15.88 -2.53
C CYS A 185 -5.99 -14.67 -2.97
N GLY A 186 -5.43 -13.46 -2.90
CA GLY A 186 -6.05 -12.22 -3.38
C GLY A 186 -6.34 -12.27 -4.88
N ARG A 187 -5.40 -12.78 -5.70
CA ARG A 187 -5.62 -13.00 -7.14
C ARG A 187 -6.74 -13.99 -7.42
N ILE A 188 -6.78 -15.12 -6.71
CA ILE A 188 -7.86 -16.11 -6.84
C ILE A 188 -9.19 -15.49 -6.41
N GLY A 189 -9.21 -14.76 -5.28
CA GLY A 189 -10.37 -14.04 -4.79
C GLY A 189 -10.92 -13.05 -5.81
N MET A 190 -10.05 -12.28 -6.46
CA MET A 190 -10.42 -11.37 -7.55
C MET A 190 -11.09 -12.09 -8.73
N VAL A 191 -10.58 -13.27 -9.11
CA VAL A 191 -11.19 -14.09 -10.18
C VAL A 191 -12.55 -14.64 -9.75
N LEU A 192 -12.66 -15.21 -8.55
CA LEU A 192 -13.93 -15.71 -8.02
C LEU A 192 -14.98 -14.61 -7.95
N GLN A 193 -14.55 -13.42 -7.53
CA GLN A 193 -15.40 -12.25 -7.44
C GLN A 193 -15.87 -11.75 -8.81
N PHE A 194 -14.98 -11.79 -9.81
CA PHE A 194 -15.35 -11.49 -11.19
C PHE A 194 -16.40 -12.49 -11.72
N LEU A 195 -16.20 -13.79 -11.48
CA LEU A 195 -17.16 -14.82 -11.87
C LEU A 195 -18.51 -14.67 -11.15
N LEU A 196 -18.49 -14.33 -9.85
CA LEU A 196 -19.70 -14.02 -9.09
C LEU A 196 -20.43 -12.80 -9.67
N GLY A 197 -19.69 -11.75 -10.02
CA GLY A 197 -20.24 -10.57 -10.69
C GLY A 197 -20.94 -10.93 -12.01
N ILE A 198 -20.30 -11.76 -12.86
CA ILE A 198 -20.91 -12.25 -14.10
C ILE A 198 -22.17 -13.05 -13.81
N LEU A 199 -22.15 -13.94 -12.81
CA LEU A 199 -23.32 -14.74 -12.43
C LEU A 199 -24.49 -13.85 -12.02
N VAL A 200 -24.25 -12.87 -11.14
CA VAL A 200 -25.27 -11.91 -10.69
C VAL A 200 -25.77 -11.06 -11.85
N LEU A 201 -24.89 -10.66 -12.77
CA LEU A 201 -25.27 -9.96 -14.00
C LEU A 201 -26.20 -10.80 -14.86
N CYS A 202 -25.86 -12.07 -15.11
CA CYS A 202 -26.69 -12.98 -15.90
C CYS A 202 -28.06 -13.19 -15.25
N ILE A 203 -28.11 -13.45 -13.94
CA ILE A 203 -29.37 -13.64 -13.21
C ILE A 203 -30.21 -12.36 -13.28
N GLY A 204 -29.62 -11.21 -12.97
CA GLY A 204 -30.32 -9.92 -13.00
C GLY A 204 -30.82 -9.56 -14.40
N PHE A 205 -30.01 -9.80 -15.43
CA PHE A 205 -30.37 -9.51 -16.82
C PHE A 205 -31.49 -10.43 -17.33
N VAL A 206 -31.39 -11.75 -17.10
CA VAL A 206 -32.44 -12.70 -17.47
C VAL A 206 -33.74 -12.32 -16.79
N ALA A 207 -33.70 -12.07 -15.48
CA ALA A 207 -34.89 -11.74 -14.74
C ALA A 207 -35.51 -10.42 -15.22
N PHE A 208 -34.70 -9.39 -15.52
CA PHE A 208 -35.16 -8.14 -16.13
C PHE A 208 -35.83 -8.37 -17.49
N VAL A 209 -35.22 -9.14 -18.40
CA VAL A 209 -35.79 -9.41 -19.73
C VAL A 209 -37.11 -10.21 -19.64
N THR A 210 -37.26 -11.06 -18.61
CA THR A 210 -38.49 -11.83 -18.41
C THR A 210 -39.63 -11.03 -17.80
N SER A 211 -39.35 -10.02 -16.98
CA SER A 211 -40.37 -9.24 -16.27
C SER A 211 -40.73 -7.94 -16.98
N GLU A 212 -39.78 -7.33 -17.68
CA GLU A 212 -39.88 -5.96 -18.18
C GLU A 212 -39.65 -5.90 -19.69
N SER A 213 -40.28 -4.93 -20.33
CA SER A 213 -40.01 -4.67 -21.75
C SER A 213 -38.62 -4.06 -21.92
N VAL A 214 -37.94 -4.36 -23.04
CA VAL A 214 -36.62 -3.77 -23.38
C VAL A 214 -36.64 -2.23 -23.36
N ARG A 215 -37.82 -1.61 -23.52
CA ARG A 215 -38.00 -0.15 -23.41
C ARG A 215 -37.74 0.39 -22.00
N ALA A 216 -37.86 -0.44 -20.95
CA ALA A 216 -37.55 -0.08 -19.57
C ALA A 216 -36.03 -0.09 -19.26
N LEU A 217 -35.19 -0.56 -20.20
CA LEU A 217 -33.74 -0.68 -20.00
C LEU A 217 -33.09 0.69 -19.71
N GLY A 218 -33.61 1.77 -20.30
CA GLY A 218 -33.16 3.12 -20.02
C GLY A 218 -33.33 3.53 -18.55
N GLY A 219 -34.46 3.14 -17.94
CA GLY A 219 -34.73 3.41 -16.53
C GLY A 219 -33.81 2.64 -15.59
N VAL A 220 -33.55 1.36 -15.87
CA VAL A 220 -32.61 0.53 -15.09
C VAL A 220 -31.19 1.06 -15.21
N THR A 221 -30.75 1.41 -16.43
CA THR A 221 -29.42 1.97 -16.67
C THR A 221 -29.24 3.30 -15.93
N TRP A 222 -30.27 4.14 -15.91
CA TRP A 222 -30.26 5.39 -15.15
C TRP A 222 -30.16 5.17 -13.64
N ARG A 223 -30.94 4.24 -13.08
CA ARG A 223 -30.87 3.87 -11.65
C ARG A 223 -29.49 3.34 -11.28
N PHE A 224 -28.91 2.51 -12.14
CA PHE A 224 -27.55 2.00 -11.96
C PHE A 224 -26.53 3.13 -11.93
N ALA A 225 -26.59 4.05 -12.91
CA ALA A 225 -25.69 5.19 -12.98
C ALA A 225 -25.77 6.06 -11.72
N MET A 226 -26.99 6.34 -11.25
CA MET A 226 -27.23 7.11 -10.02
C MET A 226 -26.70 6.38 -8.77
N SER A 227 -26.95 5.06 -8.65
CA SER A 227 -26.46 4.26 -7.54
C SER A 227 -24.92 4.17 -7.52
N LYS A 228 -24.28 4.07 -8.69
CA LYS A 228 -22.82 4.07 -8.79
C LYS A 228 -22.21 5.43 -8.50
N ALA A 229 -22.80 6.49 -9.05
CA ALA A 229 -22.36 7.84 -8.76
C ALA A 229 -22.44 8.14 -7.26
N SER A 230 -23.53 7.77 -6.59
CA SER A 230 -23.68 7.94 -5.14
C SER A 230 -22.69 7.06 -4.35
N SER A 231 -22.47 5.81 -4.76
CA SER A 231 -21.52 4.92 -4.11
C SER A 231 -20.08 5.45 -4.20
N TRP A 232 -19.66 5.98 -5.35
CA TRP A 232 -18.32 6.53 -5.51
C TRP A 232 -18.15 7.88 -4.79
N VAL A 233 -19.07 8.82 -5.01
CA VAL A 233 -18.92 10.19 -4.47
C VAL A 233 -19.17 10.24 -2.98
N VAL A 234 -20.13 9.46 -2.47
CA VAL A 234 -20.55 9.53 -1.06
C VAL A 234 -19.91 8.40 -0.27
N ALA A 235 -20.26 7.15 -0.55
CA ALA A 235 -19.82 6.04 0.30
C ALA A 235 -18.28 5.85 0.25
N SER A 236 -17.71 5.72 -0.94
CA SER A 236 -16.26 5.50 -1.11
C SER A 236 -15.45 6.67 -0.56
N MET A 237 -15.87 7.91 -0.84
CA MET A 237 -15.21 9.10 -0.29
C MET A 237 -15.26 9.13 1.24
N ILE A 238 -16.43 8.87 1.85
CA ILE A 238 -16.57 8.82 3.31
C ILE A 238 -15.68 7.74 3.90
N PHE A 239 -15.69 6.52 3.35
CA PHE A 239 -14.86 5.42 3.86
C PHE A 239 -13.36 5.75 3.76
N VAL A 240 -12.91 6.35 2.65
CA VAL A 240 -11.51 6.72 2.46
C VAL A 240 -11.10 7.87 3.40
N LEU A 241 -11.94 8.88 3.60
CA LEU A 241 -11.66 9.98 4.52
C LEU A 241 -11.70 9.54 5.98
N LEU A 242 -12.66 8.69 6.36
CA LEU A 242 -12.74 8.10 7.68
C LEU A 242 -11.52 7.21 7.95
N GLY A 243 -11.16 6.37 6.99
CA GLY A 243 -9.95 5.56 7.02
C GLY A 243 -8.69 6.41 7.20
N HIS A 244 -8.56 7.50 6.45
CA HIS A 244 -7.48 8.47 6.63
C HIS A 244 -7.48 9.07 8.04
N HIS A 245 -8.64 9.52 8.53
CA HIS A 245 -8.74 10.16 9.84
C HIS A 245 -8.33 9.21 10.97
N LEU A 246 -8.84 7.97 10.95
CA LEU A 246 -8.49 6.94 11.92
C LEU A 246 -7.01 6.54 11.82
N ALA A 247 -6.51 6.30 10.61
CA ALA A 247 -5.11 5.94 10.40
C ALA A 247 -4.16 7.06 10.82
N ARG A 248 -4.49 8.32 10.49
CA ARG A 248 -3.70 9.49 10.92
C ARG A 248 -3.67 9.59 12.44
N ARG A 249 -4.81 9.47 13.11
CA ARG A 249 -4.90 9.56 14.57
C ARG A 249 -4.13 8.44 15.28
N ASN A 250 -4.14 7.23 14.72
CA ASN A 250 -3.49 6.07 15.34
C ASN A 250 -1.98 6.03 15.09
N GLN A 251 -1.51 6.56 13.96
CA GLN A 251 -0.09 6.50 13.57
C GLN A 251 0.70 7.75 13.99
N MET A 252 0.02 8.90 14.15
CA MET A 252 0.66 10.16 14.52
C MET A 252 1.16 10.13 15.96
N ARG A 253 2.34 10.71 16.19
CA ARG A 253 2.91 10.85 17.53
C ARG A 253 1.95 11.68 18.41
N PRO A 254 1.53 11.16 19.58
CA PRO A 254 0.74 11.94 20.54
C PRO A 254 1.59 13.06 21.14
N ALA A 255 0.94 14.13 21.61
CA ALA A 255 1.61 15.29 22.19
C ALA A 255 2.59 14.90 23.30
N ALA A 256 3.68 15.65 23.43
CA ALA A 256 4.72 15.39 24.43
C ALA A 256 4.21 15.59 25.88
N SER A 257 3.15 16.37 26.07
CA SER A 257 2.48 16.54 27.36
C SER A 257 1.80 15.25 27.80
N ARG A 258 2.18 14.74 28.98
CA ARG A 258 1.61 13.55 29.62
C ARG A 258 0.89 13.90 30.92
N HIS A 259 0.12 14.99 30.90
CA HIS A 259 -0.48 15.54 32.11
C HIS A 259 -1.75 14.78 32.50
N THR A 260 -2.48 14.25 31.52
CA THR A 260 -3.74 13.52 31.73
C THR A 260 -3.56 12.01 31.62
N PHE A 261 -4.46 11.25 32.26
CA PHE A 261 -4.49 9.79 32.15
C PHE A 261 -4.70 9.34 30.69
N SER A 262 -5.57 10.03 29.94
CA SER A 262 -5.83 9.76 28.53
C SER A 262 -4.61 9.97 27.64
N GLU A 263 -3.78 10.98 27.90
CA GLU A 263 -2.54 11.22 27.14
C GLU A 263 -1.50 10.12 27.41
N LYS A 264 -1.39 9.67 28.68
CA LYS A 264 -0.51 8.55 29.04
C LYS A 264 -0.94 7.26 28.35
N GLU A 265 -2.22 6.94 28.39
CA GLU A 265 -2.78 5.74 27.73
C GLU A 265 -2.62 5.81 26.20
N ALA A 266 -2.77 6.98 25.58
CA ALA A 266 -2.52 7.17 24.15
C ALA A 266 -1.04 6.95 23.80
N HIS A 267 -0.13 7.45 24.63
CA HIS A 267 1.31 7.25 24.45
C HIS A 267 1.74 5.80 24.66
N GLU A 268 1.18 5.11 25.65
CA GLU A 268 1.37 3.67 25.85
C GLU A 268 0.85 2.87 24.67
N ARG A 269 -0.37 3.15 24.19
CA ARG A 269 -0.93 2.51 22.98
C ARG A 269 -0.08 2.73 21.74
N TRP A 270 0.50 3.91 21.58
CA TRP A 270 1.35 4.25 20.43
C TRP A 270 2.70 3.52 20.45
N ASN A 271 3.22 3.19 21.65
CA ASN A 271 4.44 2.41 21.82
C ASN A 271 4.20 0.90 21.96
N THR A 272 2.96 0.49 22.19
CA THR A 272 2.61 -0.91 22.36
C THR A 272 2.36 -1.54 20.98
N PRO A 273 3.03 -2.65 20.66
CA PRO A 273 2.69 -3.44 19.49
C PRO A 273 1.23 -3.95 19.57
N GLN A 274 0.40 -3.60 18.59
CA GLN A 274 -0.96 -4.17 18.49
C GLN A 274 -0.93 -5.51 17.77
N GLU A 275 -1.44 -6.57 18.38
CA GLU A 275 -1.54 -7.87 17.70
C GLU A 275 -2.32 -7.72 16.38
N PRO A 276 -1.77 -8.20 15.25
CA PRO A 276 -2.43 -8.05 13.97
C PRO A 276 -3.73 -8.87 13.96
N TRP A 277 -4.85 -8.16 13.81
CA TRP A 277 -6.21 -8.74 13.74
C TRP A 277 -6.43 -9.81 12.67
N CYS A 278 -5.55 -9.89 11.66
CA CYS A 278 -5.72 -10.75 10.48
C CYS A 278 -4.65 -11.86 10.37
N CYS A 279 -3.54 -11.80 11.11
CA CYS A 279 -2.38 -12.71 10.92
C CYS A 279 -1.62 -12.97 12.24
N SER A 280 -2.24 -13.66 13.20
CA SER A 280 -1.67 -13.93 14.54
C SER A 280 -0.43 -14.85 14.58
N CYS A 281 0.15 -15.29 13.46
CA CYS A 281 1.02 -16.48 13.49
C CYS A 281 2.49 -16.31 13.04
N CYS A 282 2.96 -15.17 12.49
CA CYS A 282 4.29 -15.20 11.82
C CYS A 282 5.25 -14.02 11.97
N LEU A 283 4.94 -12.92 12.67
CA LEU A 283 5.93 -11.84 12.92
C LEU A 283 5.63 -11.05 14.20
N PRO A 284 6.64 -10.35 14.77
CA PRO A 284 6.43 -9.45 15.89
C PRO A 284 5.49 -8.34 15.44
N SER A 285 4.44 -8.11 16.21
CA SER A 285 3.68 -6.88 16.10
C SER A 285 4.65 -5.70 16.20
N ARG A 286 4.46 -4.69 15.34
CA ARG A 286 5.25 -3.45 15.37
C ARG A 286 4.35 -2.33 15.87
N ALA A 287 4.84 -1.58 16.85
CA ALA A 287 4.12 -0.43 17.37
C ALA A 287 4.04 0.71 16.33
N PRO A 288 3.01 1.56 16.37
CA PRO A 288 2.96 2.79 15.59
C PRO A 288 4.24 3.65 15.70
N SER A 289 4.84 3.70 16.89
CA SER A 289 6.10 4.41 17.15
C SER A 289 7.27 3.95 16.28
N TYR A 290 7.35 2.66 15.97
CA TYR A 290 8.39 2.12 15.09
C TYR A 290 8.32 2.73 13.69
N PHE A 291 7.12 2.87 13.11
CA PHE A 291 6.95 3.46 11.78
C PHE A 291 7.26 4.95 11.78
N TRP A 292 6.85 5.68 12.83
CA TRP A 292 7.19 7.08 12.99
C TRP A 292 8.71 7.29 13.05
N ASN A 293 9.38 6.54 13.94
CA ASN A 293 10.82 6.66 14.14
C ASN A 293 11.61 6.25 12.89
N TYR A 294 11.09 5.30 12.10
CA TYR A 294 11.74 4.86 10.86
C TYR A 294 11.62 5.89 9.72
N TYR A 295 10.45 6.53 9.55
CA TYR A 295 10.19 7.40 8.38
C TYR A 295 10.33 8.90 8.64
N ILE A 296 10.32 9.32 9.90
CA ILE A 296 10.29 10.73 10.29
C ILE A 296 11.42 11.01 11.28
N GLY A 297 11.65 10.08 12.21
CA GLY A 297 12.67 10.20 13.24
C GLY A 297 12.06 10.37 14.63
N GLU A 298 12.79 9.89 15.64
CA GLU A 298 12.34 9.87 17.04
C GLU A 298 12.21 11.26 17.65
N ASP A 299 13.05 12.20 17.23
CA ASP A 299 13.10 13.56 17.79
C ASP A 299 12.15 14.54 17.09
N VAL A 300 11.50 14.12 16.01
CA VAL A 300 10.64 14.98 15.19
C VAL A 300 9.23 15.05 15.78
N SER A 301 8.76 16.26 16.00
CA SER A 301 7.40 16.59 16.47
C SER A 301 6.47 16.93 15.30
N PHE A 302 5.21 17.27 15.57
CA PHE A 302 4.28 17.66 14.51
C PHE A 302 4.66 19.00 13.87
N GLU A 303 5.19 19.91 14.69
CA GLU A 303 5.61 21.25 14.33
C GLU A 303 6.80 21.23 13.36
N ASP A 304 7.62 20.18 13.44
CA ASP A 304 8.79 19.97 12.59
C ASP A 304 8.45 19.35 11.23
N LEU A 305 7.20 18.90 11.03
CA LEU A 305 6.78 18.33 9.75
C LEU A 305 6.74 19.39 8.64
N PRO A 306 6.88 18.97 7.37
CA PRO A 306 6.76 19.90 6.26
C PRO A 306 5.36 20.53 6.19
N MET A 307 5.30 21.78 5.72
CA MET A 307 4.05 22.53 5.56
C MET A 307 3.07 21.89 4.56
N LYS A 308 3.60 21.09 3.61
CA LYS A 308 2.83 20.43 2.56
C LYS A 308 3.35 19.00 2.39
N PRO A 309 2.49 18.06 1.98
CA PRO A 309 2.95 16.72 1.66
C PRO A 309 3.74 16.73 0.33
N PRO A 310 4.60 15.72 0.11
CA PRO A 310 5.32 15.53 -1.14
C PRO A 310 4.35 15.40 -2.32
N LYS A 311 4.76 15.88 -3.49
CA LYS A 311 3.99 15.74 -4.73
C LYS A 311 4.61 14.65 -5.59
N TYR A 312 3.86 14.21 -6.59
CA TYR A 312 4.40 13.34 -7.63
C TYR A 312 3.70 13.66 -8.94
N ALA A 313 4.46 13.58 -10.02
CA ALA A 313 3.95 13.71 -11.37
C ALA A 313 3.16 12.46 -11.75
N VAL A 314 1.99 12.67 -12.36
CA VAL A 314 1.15 11.58 -12.88
C VAL A 314 1.10 11.68 -14.39
N LYS A 315 1.65 10.68 -15.08
CA LYS A 315 1.54 10.58 -16.53
C LYS A 315 0.21 9.94 -16.90
N ASN A 316 -0.69 10.70 -17.50
CA ASN A 316 -2.00 10.25 -17.98
C ASN A 316 -2.08 10.45 -19.49
N PHE A 317 -2.27 9.36 -20.25
CA PHE A 317 -2.52 9.40 -21.69
C PHE A 317 -1.56 10.32 -22.49
N GLY A 318 -0.28 10.34 -22.13
CA GLY A 318 0.73 11.17 -22.79
C GLY A 318 0.93 12.58 -22.21
N CYS A 319 0.02 13.07 -21.36
CA CYS A 319 0.20 14.31 -20.60
C CYS A 319 0.78 14.03 -19.21
N VAL A 320 1.79 14.81 -18.79
CA VAL A 320 2.34 14.78 -17.44
C VAL A 320 1.62 15.86 -16.63
N CYS A 321 0.83 15.45 -15.64
CA CYS A 321 0.17 16.35 -14.70
C CYS A 321 0.90 16.28 -13.36
N GLY A 322 1.57 17.37 -12.98
CA GLY A 322 2.39 17.47 -11.76
C GLY A 322 3.85 17.75 -12.13
N GLN A 323 4.50 18.64 -11.38
CA GLN A 323 5.93 18.92 -11.54
C GLN A 323 6.72 17.65 -11.19
N ASP A 324 7.70 17.32 -12.04
CA ASP A 324 8.73 16.35 -11.72
C ASP A 324 9.41 16.82 -10.43
N GLU A 325 9.30 16.05 -9.34
CA GLU A 325 10.20 16.24 -8.19
C GLU A 325 11.51 15.51 -8.52
N ASP A 326 12.36 16.20 -9.28
CA ASP A 326 13.77 16.33 -8.91
C ASP A 326 13.84 17.41 -7.83
N ASP A 327 13.25 17.17 -6.66
CA ASP A 327 13.53 17.98 -5.47
C ASP A 327 14.41 17.12 -4.56
N GLU A 328 15.71 17.42 -4.66
CA GLU A 328 16.73 17.17 -3.64
C GLU A 328 16.34 17.84 -2.31
N ASP A 329 15.23 17.44 -1.70
CA ASP A 329 14.98 17.70 -0.29
C ASP A 329 14.85 16.35 0.38
N GLY A 330 16.01 15.74 0.56
CA GLY A 330 16.23 14.78 1.62
C GLY A 330 15.80 15.42 2.94
N VAL A 331 14.59 15.09 3.38
CA VAL A 331 14.30 15.08 4.81
C VAL A 331 14.70 13.69 5.31
N PRO A 332 15.45 13.58 6.41
CA PRO A 332 16.13 12.35 6.87
C PRO A 332 15.30 11.06 6.84
#